data_AF-A0A366EP94-F1
#
_entry.id   AF-A0A366EP94-F1
#
_cell.length_a   1.000
_cell.length_b   1.000
_cell.length_c   1.000
_cell.angle_alpha   90.00
_cell.angle_beta   90.00
_cell.angle_gamma   90.00
#
_symmetry.space_group_name_H-M   'P 1'
#
loop_
_entity.id
_entity.type
_entity.pdbx_description
1 polymer ?
#
loop_
_entity_poly.entity_id
_entity_poly.type
_entity_poly.pdbx_seq_one_letter_code
_entity_poly.pdbx_strand_id
1 'polypeptide(L)' 'MSQEIHDRFAVDGILYVSRLTAAECIAVYDRAVVAKLKATRAIDLVRLAGLVPSLAALGVVLIDDR' A
#
# COMPACT_ATOMS: atom_id res chain seq x y z
N MET A 1 0.14 14.38 -14.46
CA MET A 1 1.56 14.34 -14.04
C MET A 1 2.14 12.93 -14.09
N SER A 2 1.64 11.93 -13.34
CA SER A 2 2.18 10.55 -13.41
C SER A 2 2.09 9.94 -14.82
N GLN A 3 0.96 10.08 -15.51
CA GLN A 3 0.79 9.57 -16.88
C GLN A 3 1.83 10.14 -17.86
N GLU A 4 2.13 11.43 -17.76
CA GLU A 4 3.10 12.07 -18.63
C GLU A 4 4.54 11.54 -18.40
N ILE A 5 4.89 11.23 -17.14
CA ILE A 5 6.17 10.60 -16.81
C ILE A 5 6.24 9.19 -17.39
N HIS A 6 5.17 8.42 -17.23
CA HIS A 6 5.04 7.08 -17.82
C HIS A 6 5.25 7.12 -19.33
N ASP A 7 4.61 8.05 -20.03
CA ASP A 7 4.61 8.08 -21.49
C ASP A 7 5.92 8.63 -22.08
N ARG A 8 6.58 9.56 -21.38
CA ARG A 8 7.80 10.22 -21.87
C ARG A 8 9.09 9.54 -21.46
N PHE A 9 9.08 8.75 -20.40
CA PHE A 9 10.29 8.16 -19.83
C PHE A 9 10.17 6.64 -19.65
N ALA A 10 11.28 5.94 -19.87
CA ALA A 10 11.39 4.50 -19.64
C ALA A 10 11.68 4.19 -18.16
N VAL A 11 10.87 4.74 -17.25
CA VAL A 11 10.95 4.48 -15.81
C VAL A 11 9.93 3.43 -15.39
N ASP A 12 10.25 2.72 -14.31
CA ASP A 12 9.40 1.64 -13.78
C ASP A 12 8.39 2.11 -12.73
N GLY A 13 8.59 3.29 -12.16
CA GLY A 13 7.76 3.80 -11.08
C GLY A 13 8.24 5.15 -10.55
N ILE A 14 7.56 5.63 -9.52
CA ILE A 14 7.80 6.91 -8.85
C ILE A 14 7.96 6.68 -7.35
N LEU A 15 9.05 7.18 -6.77
CA LEU A 15 9.23 7.29 -5.33
C LEU A 15 8.53 8.56 -4.82
N TYR A 16 7.80 8.46 -3.71
CA TYR A 16 7.14 9.59 -3.07
C TYR A 16 7.06 9.40 -1.57
N VAL A 17 6.89 10.51 -0.83
CA VAL A 17 6.62 10.47 0.60
C VAL A 17 5.11 10.43 0.83
N SER A 18 4.64 9.44 1.57
CA SER A 18 3.24 9.29 1.95
C SER A 18 2.77 10.50 2.75
N ARG A 19 1.65 11.10 2.33
CA ARG A 19 1.02 12.19 3.09
C ARG A 19 0.35 11.70 4.38
N LEU A 20 0.02 10.41 4.47
CA LEU A 20 -0.68 9.83 5.61
C LEU A 20 0.29 9.41 6.72
N THR A 21 1.42 8.82 6.34
CA THR A 21 2.36 8.18 7.29
C THR A 21 3.74 8.81 7.30
N ALA A 22 4.02 9.76 6.40
CA ALA A 22 5.36 10.31 6.14
C ALA A 22 6.42 9.26 5.73
N ALA A 23 6.00 8.02 5.45
CA ALA A 23 6.89 6.96 5.01
C ALA A 23 7.23 7.12 3.52
N GLU A 24 8.44 6.71 3.13
CA GLU A 24 8.78 6.55 1.72
C GLU A 24 7.95 5.42 1.10
N CYS A 25 7.38 5.70 -0.06
CA CYS A 25 6.50 4.82 -0.80
C CYS A 25 6.89 4.81 -2.28
N ILE A 26 6.53 3.74 -2.98
CA ILE A 26 6.75 3.62 -4.42
C ILE A 26 5.44 3.27 -5.12
N ALA A 27 5.15 3.98 -6.21
CA ALA A 27 4.12 3.61 -7.18
C ALA A 27 4.83 2.96 -8.37
N VAL A 28 4.47 1.72 -8.71
CA VAL A 28 5.09 0.96 -9.80
C VAL A 28 4.12 0.91 -10.98
N TYR A 29 4.60 1.16 -12.19
CA TYR A 29 3.81 1.07 -13.41
C TYR A 29 3.67 -0.38 -13.88
N ASP A 30 2.54 -0.69 -14.52
CA ASP A 30 2.22 -2.04 -15.02
C ASP A 30 3.32 -2.66 -15.88
N ARG A 31 4.01 -1.85 -16.69
CA ARG A 31 5.14 -2.28 -17.54
C ARG A 31 6.26 -3.00 -16.75
N ALA A 32 6.42 -2.67 -15.47
CA ALA A 32 7.46 -3.19 -14.61
C ALA A 32 6.97 -4.30 -13.68
N VAL A 33 5.65 -4.50 -13.54
CA VAL A 33 5.06 -5.44 -12.57
C VAL A 33 5.55 -6.86 -12.81
N VAL A 34 5.40 -7.37 -14.03
CA VAL A 34 5.72 -8.77 -14.33
C VAL A 34 7.23 -9.06 -14.22
N ALA A 35 8.08 -8.12 -14.64
CA ALA A 35 9.51 -8.35 -14.74
C ALA A 35 10.29 -8.04 -13.45
N LYS A 36 9.80 -7.08 -12.64
CA LYS A 36 10.59 -6.47 -11.55
C LYS A 36 9.96 -6.62 -10.17
N LEU A 37 8.64 -6.78 -10.05
CA LEU A 37 8.02 -7.10 -8.76
C LEU A 37 8.11 -8.60 -8.49
N LYS A 38 8.92 -8.97 -7.50
CA LYS A 38 8.87 -10.29 -6.89
C LYS A 38 8.09 -10.23 -5.60
N ALA A 39 6.96 -10.93 -5.57
CA ALA A 39 6.29 -11.22 -4.32
C ALA A 39 7.21 -12.09 -3.46
N THR A 40 7.34 -11.72 -2.19
CA THR A 40 7.89 -12.60 -1.17
C THR A 40 6.75 -13.34 -0.50
N ARG A 41 7.08 -14.29 0.39
CA ARG A 41 6.06 -14.97 1.18
C ARG A 41 5.27 -13.91 1.94
N ALA A 42 3.94 -13.95 1.84
CA ALA A 42 3.09 -13.11 2.66
C ALA A 42 3.49 -13.27 4.12
N ILE A 43 3.80 -12.16 4.77
CA ILE A 43 4.04 -12.15 6.21
C ILE A 43 2.68 -12.24 6.91
N ASP A 44 2.61 -13.05 7.96
CA ASP A 44 1.42 -13.04 8.81
C ASP A 44 1.34 -11.65 9.44
N LEU A 45 0.31 -10.89 9.07
CA LEU A 45 -0.03 -9.67 9.78
C LEU A 45 -0.32 -10.07 11.22
N VAL A 46 0.38 -9.47 12.17
CA VAL A 46 0.13 -9.66 13.60
C VAL A 46 -1.32 -9.24 13.86
N ARG A 47 -2.20 -10.23 13.95
CA ARG A 47 -3.57 -10.02 14.37
C ARG A 47 -3.54 -9.86 15.87
N LEU A 48 -3.59 -8.61 16.31
CA LEU A 48 -3.83 -8.32 17.72
C LEU A 48 -5.22 -8.86 18.04
N ALA A 49 -5.30 -9.99 18.75
CA ALA A 49 -6.57 -10.61 19.14
C ALA A 49 -7.49 -9.62 19.89
N GLY A 50 -6.87 -8.67 20.60
CA GLY A 50 -7.56 -7.57 21.28
C GLY A 50 -8.02 -6.43 20.38
N LEU A 51 -7.66 -6.36 19.10
CA LEU A 51 -7.97 -5.21 18.24
C LEU A 51 -9.48 -4.94 18.16
N VAL A 52 -10.27 -5.97 17.85
CA VAL A 52 -11.73 -5.84 17.75
C VAL A 52 -12.35 -5.47 19.11
N PRO A 53 -12.04 -6.19 20.22
CA PRO A 53 -12.46 -5.78 21.55
C PRO A 53 -12.04 -4.34 21.94
N SER A 54 -10.82 -3.92 21.61
CA SER A 54 -10.29 -2.59 21.94
C SER A 54 -10.98 -1.48 21.13
N LEU A 55 -11.24 -1.70 19.85
CA LEU A 55 -11.98 -0.76 19.01
C LEU A 55 -13.43 -0.61 19.51
N ALA A 56 -14.07 -1.72 19.89
CA ALA A 56 -15.41 -1.69 20.48
C ALA A 56 -15.42 -0.91 21.82
N ALA A 57 -14.42 -1.10 22.67
CA ALA A 57 -14.28 -0.36 23.93
C ALA A 57 -14.08 1.15 23.72
N LEU A 58 -13.50 1.54 22.59
CA LEU A 58 -13.35 2.93 22.16
C LEU A 58 -14.61 3.49 21.46
N GLY A 59 -15.68 2.71 21.34
CA GLY A 59 -16.91 3.11 20.65
C GLY A 59 -16.77 3.16 19.12
N VAL A 60 -15.72 2.55 18.57
CA VAL A 60 -15.49 2.47 17.12
C VAL A 60 -16.31 1.32 16.54
N VAL A 61 -17.14 1.62 15.55
CA VAL A 61 -17.92 0.63 14.80
C VAL A 61 -17.17 0.27 13.53
N LEU A 62 -16.86 -1.01 13.37
CA LEU A 62 -16.29 -1.54 12.13
C LEU A 62 -17.39 -1.67 11.09
N ILE A 63 -17.20 -1.04 9.93
CA ILE A 63 -18.06 -1.21 8.75
C ILE A 63 -17.32 -2.16 7.80
N ASP A 64 -17.92 -3.30 7.52
CA ASP A 64 -17.41 -4.23 6.51
C ASP A 64 -17.97 -3.81 5.14
N ASP A 65 -17.10 -3.62 4.15
CA ASP A 65 -17.45 -3.12 2.80
C ASP A 65 -17.52 -4.26 1.78
N ARG A 66 -18.01 -5.41 2.25
CA ARG A 66 -18.03 -6.67 1.49
C ARG A 66 -19.37 -6.96 0.84
#